data_AF-A0AAQ0H019-F1
#
_entry.id   AF-A0AAQ0H019-F1
#
_cell.length_a   1.000
_cell.length_b   1.000
_cell.length_c   1.000
_cell.angle_alpha   90.00
_cell.angle_beta   90.00
_cell.angle_gamma   90.00
#
_symmetry.space_group_name_H-M   'P 1'
#
loop_
_entity.id
_entity.type
_entity.pdbx_description
1 polymer ?
#
loop_
_entity_poly.entity_id
_entity_poly.type
_entity_poly.pdbx_seq_one_letter_code
_entity_poly.pdbx_strand_id
1 'polypeptide(L)' 'MSENNGWIKCSERLPKLYHTVFSGIISKDVLLYGIPYNDGEEEMRVFVGYMTEDNEFHTDDIGKCDVVTHWQPLPQPPID' A
#
# COMPACT_ATOMS: atom_id res chain seq x y z
N MET A 1 13.35 -2.43 18.05
CA MET A 1 12.03 -1.96 17.61
C MET A 1 12.30 -0.93 16.53
N SER A 2 11.86 -1.17 15.28
CA SER A 2 11.86 -0.10 14.28
C SER A 2 11.03 1.05 14.83
N GLU A 3 11.54 2.28 14.75
CA GLU A 3 10.72 3.45 15.02
C GLU A 3 9.46 3.37 14.13
N ASN A 4 8.28 3.68 14.69
CA ASN A 4 6.99 3.60 14.00
C ASN A 4 6.45 2.19 13.64
N ASN A 5 6.73 1.16 14.46
CA ASN A 5 6.18 -0.20 14.29
C ASN A 5 6.45 -0.87 12.92
N GLY A 6 7.44 -0.39 12.16
CA GLY A 6 7.75 -0.91 10.82
C GLY A 6 7.06 -0.19 9.66
N TRP A 7 6.23 0.82 9.93
CA TRP A 7 5.60 1.66 8.92
C TRP A 7 6.60 2.63 8.29
N ILE A 8 6.55 2.71 6.97
CA ILE A 8 7.43 3.53 6.14
C ILE A 8 6.59 4.66 5.54
N LYS A 9 7.00 5.92 5.71
CA LYS A 9 6.31 7.05 5.06
C LYS A 9 6.50 6.96 3.55
N CYS A 10 5.44 7.17 2.79
CA CYS A 10 5.52 7.18 1.33
C CYS A 10 6.48 8.27 0.81
N SER A 11 6.60 9.40 1.52
CA SER A 11 7.54 10.47 1.20
C SER A 11 9.02 10.11 1.44
N GLU A 12 9.30 9.13 2.30
CA GLU A 12 10.67 8.68 2.58
C GLU A 12 11.11 7.60 1.60
N ARG A 13 10.23 6.64 1.34
CA ARG A 13 10.50 5.52 0.45
C ARG A 13 9.19 4.91 -0.02
N LEU A 14 9.12 4.60 -1.31
CA LEU A 14 8.00 3.89 -1.92
C LEU A 14 8.23 2.37 -1.97
N PRO A 15 7.16 1.55 -2.11
CA PRO A 15 7.27 0.14 -2.42
C PRO A 15 8.10 -0.11 -3.68
N LYS A 16 8.76 -1.27 -3.73
CA LYS A 16 9.48 -1.69 -4.95
C LYS A 16 8.47 -2.16 -6.00
N LEU A 17 8.68 -1.71 -7.22
CA LEU A 17 7.92 -2.12 -8.40
C LEU A 17 8.55 -3.34 -9.08
N TYR A 18 7.71 -4.13 -9.72
CA TYR A 18 8.07 -5.33 -10.45
C TYR A 18 7.30 -5.38 -11.76
N HIS A 19 7.94 -5.91 -12.81
CA HIS A 19 7.21 -6.27 -14.02
C HIS A 19 6.38 -7.52 -13.76
N THR A 20 5.08 -7.38 -13.84
CA THR A 20 4.14 -8.51 -13.79
C THR A 20 3.71 -8.87 -15.21
N VAL A 21 3.43 -10.16 -15.43
CA VAL A 21 3.07 -10.67 -16.76
C VAL A 21 1.68 -10.19 -17.21
N PHE A 22 0.79 -9.92 -16.25
CA PHE A 22 -0.63 -9.63 -16.52
C PHE A 22 -1.09 -8.24 -16.07
N SER A 23 -0.40 -7.61 -15.12
CA SER A 23 -0.87 -6.38 -14.45
C SER A 23 0.06 -5.17 -14.67
N GLY A 24 1.02 -5.27 -15.60
CA GLY A 24 1.99 -4.21 -15.86
C GLY A 24 3.06 -4.08 -14.77
N ILE A 25 3.58 -2.86 -14.57
CA ILE A 25 4.61 -2.56 -13.57
C ILE A 25 3.92 -2.14 -12.27
N ILE A 26 3.88 -3.04 -11.29
CA ILE A 26 3.24 -2.82 -9.99
C ILE A 26 4.11 -3.34 -8.84
N SER A 27 3.85 -2.88 -7.62
CA SER A 27 4.45 -3.47 -6.42
C SER A 27 3.81 -4.81 -6.08
N LYS A 28 4.42 -5.54 -5.14
CA LYS A 28 3.69 -6.58 -4.41
C LYS A 28 2.64 -5.93 -3.50
N ASP A 29 1.70 -6.74 -3.03
CA ASP A 29 0.75 -6.32 -2.01
C ASP A 29 1.47 -5.89 -0.73
N VAL A 30 1.01 -4.78 -0.20
CA VAL A 30 1.51 -4.13 1.01
C VAL A 30 0.34 -3.72 1.90
N LEU A 31 0.61 -3.56 3.19
CA LEU A 31 -0.30 -2.84 4.07
C LEU A 31 -0.14 -1.35 3.80
N LEU A 32 -1.26 -0.66 3.69
CA LEU A 32 -1.36 0.78 3.47
C LEU A 32 -2.08 1.41 4.67
N TYR A 33 -1.69 2.62 5.02
CA TYR A 33 -2.40 3.45 5.99
C TYR A 33 -2.85 4.75 5.32
N GLY A 34 -4.16 4.93 5.26
CA GLY A 34 -4.79 6.08 4.60
C GLY A 34 -6.28 5.89 4.33
N ILE A 35 -6.77 6.56 3.29
CA ILE A 35 -8.17 6.57 2.86
C ILE A 35 -8.25 5.84 1.52
N PRO A 36 -8.80 4.61 1.49
CA PRO A 36 -8.84 3.80 0.28
C PRO A 36 -9.84 4.32 -0.77
N TYR A 37 -10.85 5.10 -0.38
CA TYR A 37 -11.79 5.73 -1.30
C TYR A 37 -12.49 6.92 -0.65
N ASN A 38 -12.93 7.88 -1.46
CA ASN A 38 -13.61 9.09 -1.02
C ASN A 38 -15.13 8.91 -1.14
N ASP A 39 -15.76 8.25 -0.17
CA ASP A 39 -17.23 8.18 0.00
C ASP A 39 -17.77 9.21 1.01
N GLY A 40 -16.92 10.12 1.47
CA GLY A 40 -17.21 11.02 2.60
C GLY A 40 -16.70 10.51 3.95
N GLU A 41 -16.14 9.30 4.04
CA GLU A 41 -15.34 8.86 5.18
C GLU A 41 -13.92 9.42 5.06
N GLU A 42 -13.59 10.44 5.87
CA GLU A 42 -12.23 10.97 6.01
C GLU A 42 -11.36 10.15 6.99
N GLU A 43 -11.80 8.93 7.36
CA GLU A 43 -11.12 8.14 8.38
C GLU A 43 -9.95 7.33 7.80
N MET A 44 -8.75 7.57 8.34
CA MET A 44 -7.58 6.79 7.98
C MET A 44 -7.65 5.39 8.58
N ARG A 45 -7.50 4.37 7.75
CA ARG A 45 -7.50 2.96 8.16
C ARG A 45 -6.34 2.17 7.57
N VAL A 46 -6.12 0.98 8.12
CA VAL A 46 -5.15 0.01 7.59
C VAL A 46 -5.87 -0.91 6.62
N PHE A 47 -5.35 -1.06 5.40
CA PHE A 47 -5.91 -1.92 4.36
C PHE A 47 -4.80 -2.48 3.46
N VAL A 48 -5.14 -3.45 2.60
CA VAL A 48 -4.19 -4.04 1.64
C VAL A 48 -4.35 -3.37 0.28
N GLY A 49 -3.23 -3.12 -0.39
CA GLY A 49 -3.20 -2.63 -1.76
C GLY A 49 -1.82 -2.74 -2.38
N TYR A 50 -1.67 -2.21 -3.59
CA TYR A 50 -0.43 -2.18 -4.35
C TYR A 50 -0.18 -0.79 -4.94
N MET A 51 1.05 -0.54 -5.36
CA MET A 51 1.47 0.70 -6.02
C MET A 51 1.73 0.45 -7.50
N THR A 52 1.32 1.37 -8.37
CA THR A 52 1.60 1.36 -9.82
C THR A 52 2.85 2.16 -10.16
N GLU A 53 3.31 2.10 -11.42
CA GLU A 53 4.47 2.87 -11.88
C GLU A 53 4.29 4.39 -11.82
N ASP A 54 3.05 4.88 -11.80
CA ASP A 54 2.72 6.29 -11.63
C ASP A 54 2.81 6.77 -10.17
N ASN A 55 3.28 5.90 -9.25
CA ASN A 55 3.31 6.10 -7.80
C ASN A 55 1.91 6.27 -7.20
N GLU A 56 0.89 5.72 -7.86
CA GLU A 56 -0.49 5.71 -7.38
C GLU A 56 -0.76 4.40 -6.62
N PHE A 57 -1.52 4.49 -5.54
CA PHE A 57 -1.90 3.32 -4.75
C PHE A 57 -3.28 2.84 -5.16
N HIS A 58 -3.45 1.52 -5.27
CA HIS A 58 -4.68 0.89 -5.70
C HIS A 58 -5.06 -0.28 -4.79
N THR A 59 -6.35 -0.56 -4.70
CA THR A 59 -6.91 -1.79 -4.15
C THR A 59 -7.62 -2.57 -5.26
N ASP A 60 -7.69 -3.89 -5.14
CA ASP A 60 -8.38 -4.72 -6.15
C ASP A 60 -9.90 -4.45 -6.20
N ASP A 61 -10.51 -4.15 -5.04
CA ASP A 61 -11.95 -3.96 -4.94
C ASP A 61 -12.43 -2.60 -5.44
N ILE A 62 -11.62 -1.55 -5.26
CA ILE A 62 -12.09 -0.15 -5.39
C ILE A 62 -11.27 0.65 -6.41
N GLY A 63 -10.09 0.15 -6.80
CA GLY A 63 -9.18 0.83 -7.70
C GLY A 63 -8.34 1.86 -6.96
N LYS A 64 -8.22 3.07 -7.51
CA LYS A 64 -7.29 4.10 -7.03
C LYS A 64 -7.68 4.63 -5.64
N CYS A 65 -6.71 4.62 -4.73
CA CYS A 65 -6.82 5.19 -3.38
C CYS A 65 -6.80 6.72 -3.42
N ASP A 66 -7.47 7.35 -2.45
CA ASP A 66 -7.52 8.81 -2.34
C ASP A 66 -6.24 9.34 -1.67
N VAL A 67 -5.96 8.86 -0.45
CA VAL A 67 -4.80 9.29 0.33
C VAL A 67 -4.09 8.09 0.92
N VAL A 68 -2.77 8.01 0.75
CA VAL A 68 -1.92 7.01 1.41
C VAL A 68 -0.70 7.71 1.99
N THR A 69 -0.47 7.54 3.29
CA THR A 69 0.62 8.23 3.99
C THR A 69 1.77 7.30 4.33
N HIS A 70 1.47 6.05 4.68
CA HIS A 70 2.45 5.05 5.07
C HIS A 70 2.13 3.70 4.45
N TRP A 71 3.17 2.87 4.31
CA TRP A 71 3.04 1.49 3.91
C TRP A 71 3.96 0.58 4.73
N GLN A 72 3.68 -0.72 4.69
CA GLN A 72 4.51 -1.76 5.28
C GLN A 72 4.43 -3.03 4.42
N PRO A 73 5.53 -3.81 4.28
CA PRO A 73 5.40 -5.15 3.72
C PRO A 73 4.41 -6.01 4.52
N LEU A 74 3.72 -6.92 3.84
CA LEU A 74 2.88 -7.91 4.51
C LEU A 74 3.69 -8.71 5.54
N PRO A 75 3.08 -9.10 6.67
CA PRO A 75 3.74 -9.97 7.63
C PRO A 75 4.16 -11.27 6.96
N GLN A 76 5.26 -11.86 7.43
CA GLN A 76 5.64 -13.19 6.98
C GLN A 76 4.56 -14.20 7.39
N PRO A 77 4.34 -15.26 6.59
CA PRO A 77 3.44 -16.33 6.99
C PRO A 77 3.88 -16.91 8.35
N PRO A 78 2.93 -17.41 9.15
CA PRO A 78 3.25 -18.03 10.44
C PRO A 78 4.19 -19.22 10.24
N ILE A 79 5.07 -19.43 11.22
CA ILE A 79 5.95 -20.59 11.32
C ILE A 79 5.33 -21.50 12.39
N ASP A 80 5.25 -22.81 12.11
CA ASP A 80 4.78 -23.85 13.05
C ASP A 80 5.80 -24.11 14.17
#